data_AF-A0AAU6ERQ6-F1
#
_entry.id   AF-A0AAU6ERQ6-F1
#
_cell.length_a   1.000
_cell.length_b   1.000
_cell.length_c   1.000
_cell.angle_alpha   90.00
_cell.angle_beta   90.00
_cell.angle_gamma   90.00
#
_symmetry.space_group_name_H-M   'P 1'
#
loop_
_entity.id
_entity.type
_entity.pdbx_description
1 polymer ?
#
loop_
_entity_poly.entity_id
_entity_poly.type
_entity_poly.pdbx_seq_one_letter_code
_entity_poly.pdbx_strand_id
1 'polypeptide(L)'
;MVFRSADLPELFHRADALAITRQREAVTATRAQLLLLVAGAAVAALPWHGKLGGSLQVIGALSALAYAGVLLLTFLASRRRAKSHWQLNRSAADFIKSMCWRYAVHGAPFDAESPDVDVVFTSRLEEGLRELRKVGWEPRTPKDGLITPAMRELRSRPFAVRRETYVRDRLIEQRNWYRRKQEASRHGTLLWSATFTLLTLTALVFGTLRAFSVAENASIAGVFSAAAAACVAWTEFRRHQPLISAHELVEEELKAMHTSLESRITEAQWSSAVYETERIVSPQHTDWLARHGG
;
A
#
# COMPACT_ATOMS: atom_id res chain seq x y z
N MET A 1 -17.66 -2.45 25.10
CA MET A 1 -17.59 -1.30 24.18
C MET A 1 -16.94 -1.75 22.88
N VAL A 2 -17.23 -1.09 21.77
CA VAL A 2 -16.54 -1.29 20.48
C VAL A 2 -15.80 0.01 20.15
N PHE A 3 -14.54 -0.07 19.75
CA PHE A 3 -13.74 1.09 19.36
C PHE A 3 -13.13 0.85 17.98
N ARG A 4 -13.48 1.69 17.01
CA ARG A 4 -13.15 1.50 15.59
C ARG A 4 -12.39 2.70 15.04
N SER A 5 -11.86 2.54 13.83
CA SER A 5 -11.21 3.65 13.12
C SER A 5 -12.12 4.87 12.92
N ALA A 6 -13.45 4.71 12.96
CA ALA A 6 -14.43 5.81 12.86
C ALA A 6 -14.49 6.70 14.12
N ASP A 7 -13.97 6.20 15.25
CA ASP A 7 -13.94 6.90 16.53
C ASP A 7 -12.66 7.74 16.70
N LEU A 8 -11.80 7.76 15.68
CA LEU A 8 -10.52 8.45 15.68
C LEU A 8 -10.70 9.93 15.25
N PRO A 9 -9.70 10.79 15.53
CA PRO A 9 -9.78 12.20 15.20
C PRO A 9 -9.94 12.46 13.70
N GLU A 10 -10.53 13.59 13.33
CA GLU A 10 -10.68 14.00 11.93
C GLU A 10 -9.33 14.06 11.18
N LEU A 11 -8.25 14.39 11.90
CA LEU A 11 -6.89 14.39 11.36
C LEU A 11 -6.49 13.01 10.81
N PHE A 12 -6.85 11.91 11.48
CA PHE A 12 -6.65 10.56 10.99
C PHE A 12 -7.42 10.33 9.68
N HIS A 13 -8.72 10.67 9.68
CA HIS A 13 -9.58 10.46 8.50
C HIS A 13 -9.10 11.25 7.28
N ARG A 14 -8.65 12.49 7.46
CA ARG A 14 -8.08 13.29 6.37
C ARG A 14 -6.78 12.67 5.84
N ALA A 15 -5.87 12.27 6.72
CA ALA A 15 -4.61 11.63 6.31
C ALA A 15 -4.88 10.31 5.56
N ASP A 16 -5.79 9.47 6.07
CA ASP A 16 -6.15 8.20 5.46
C ASP A 16 -6.83 8.38 4.09
N ALA A 17 -7.79 9.31 3.98
CA ALA A 17 -8.45 9.63 2.72
C ALA A 17 -7.47 10.15 1.64
N LEU A 18 -6.51 11.00 2.03
CA LEU A 18 -5.45 11.46 1.15
C LEU A 18 -4.53 10.31 0.74
N ALA A 19 -4.15 9.42 1.68
CA ALA A 19 -3.35 8.25 1.38
C ALA A 19 -4.03 7.36 0.32
N ILE A 20 -5.31 7.04 0.51
CA ILE A 20 -6.11 6.22 -0.42
C ILE A 20 -6.21 6.89 -1.80
N THR A 21 -6.48 8.20 -1.84
CA THR A 21 -6.61 8.94 -3.10
C THR A 21 -5.29 8.92 -3.88
N ARG A 22 -4.17 9.23 -3.21
CA ARG A 22 -2.83 9.24 -3.83
C ARG A 22 -2.38 7.84 -4.26
N GLN A 23 -2.75 6.80 -3.50
CA GLN A 23 -2.52 5.42 -3.89
C GLN A 23 -3.26 5.09 -5.18
N ARG A 24 -4.55 5.41 -5.28
CA ARG A 24 -5.36 5.18 -6.49
C ARG A 24 -4.81 5.93 -7.69
N GLU A 25 -4.40 7.17 -7.53
CA GLU A 25 -3.73 7.95 -8.58
C GLU A 25 -2.46 7.26 -9.08
N ALA A 26 -1.58 6.84 -8.18
CA ALA A 26 -0.34 6.15 -8.54
C ALA A 26 -0.60 4.83 -9.27
N VAL A 27 -1.51 3.99 -8.75
CA VAL A 27 -1.87 2.71 -9.37
C VAL A 27 -2.51 2.91 -10.74
N THR A 28 -3.41 3.89 -10.88
CA THR A 28 -4.10 4.16 -12.15
C THR A 28 -3.13 4.70 -13.20
N ALA A 29 -2.21 5.60 -12.82
CA ALA A 29 -1.20 6.12 -13.72
C ALA A 29 -0.29 5.01 -14.26
N THR A 30 0.23 4.13 -13.39
CA THR A 30 1.05 2.98 -13.82
C THR A 30 0.25 2.04 -14.71
N ARG A 31 -1.00 1.72 -14.36
CA ARG A 31 -1.86 0.87 -15.19
C ARG A 31 -2.08 1.48 -16.58
N ALA A 32 -2.36 2.77 -16.66
CA ALA A 32 -2.58 3.47 -17.93
C ALA A 32 -1.32 3.46 -18.81
N GLN A 33 -0.14 3.69 -18.23
CA GLN A 33 1.15 3.61 -18.95
C GLN A 33 1.38 2.22 -19.54
N LEU A 34 1.18 1.17 -18.75
CA LEU A 34 1.37 -0.20 -19.19
C LEU A 34 0.38 -0.59 -20.31
N LEU A 35 -0.90 -0.25 -20.16
CA LEU A 35 -1.90 -0.50 -21.20
C LEU A 35 -1.61 0.26 -22.48
N LEU A 36 -1.15 1.51 -22.38
CA LEU A 36 -0.83 2.32 -23.56
C LEU A 36 0.40 1.78 -24.31
N LEU A 37 1.40 1.24 -23.60
CA LEU A 37 2.54 0.55 -24.22
C LEU A 37 2.09 -0.70 -24.99
N VAL A 38 1.22 -1.52 -24.41
CA VAL A 38 0.68 -2.71 -25.07
C VAL A 38 -0.20 -2.33 -26.26
N ALA A 39 -1.03 -1.30 -26.13
CA ALA A 39 -1.85 -0.78 -27.22
C ALA A 39 -1.00 -0.24 -28.37
N GLY A 40 0.08 0.49 -28.06
CA GLY A 40 1.04 0.97 -29.06
C GLY A 40 1.69 -0.19 -29.83
N ALA A 41 2.09 -1.26 -29.13
CA ALA A 41 2.62 -2.47 -29.77
C ALA A 41 1.56 -3.16 -30.65
N ALA A 42 0.31 -3.22 -30.19
CA ALA A 42 -0.80 -3.80 -30.96
C ALA A 42 -1.11 -3.01 -32.23
N VAL A 43 -1.11 -1.68 -32.17
CA VAL A 43 -1.31 -0.82 -33.34
C VAL A 43 -0.18 -1.00 -34.34
N ALA A 44 1.08 -1.04 -33.87
CA ALA A 44 2.25 -1.31 -34.71
C ALA A 44 2.19 -2.68 -35.39
N ALA A 45 1.41 -3.62 -34.83
CA ALA A 45 1.28 -4.97 -35.36
C ALA A 45 0.16 -5.19 -36.36
N LEU A 46 -0.69 -4.18 -36.61
CA LEU A 46 -1.73 -4.28 -37.60
C LEU A 46 -1.13 -4.37 -39.02
N PRO A 47 -1.61 -5.28 -39.88
CA PRO A 47 -1.08 -5.46 -41.24
C PRO A 47 -1.47 -4.32 -42.21
N TRP A 48 -2.11 -3.25 -41.73
CA TRP A 48 -2.68 -2.18 -42.54
C TRP A 48 -1.65 -1.10 -42.90
N HIS A 49 -1.32 -0.92 -44.18
CA HIS A 49 -0.28 0.03 -44.61
C HIS A 49 -0.85 1.28 -45.32
N GLY A 50 -1.86 1.92 -44.72
CA GLY A 50 -2.43 3.17 -45.23
C GLY A 50 -1.45 4.34 -45.12
N LYS A 51 -1.30 5.10 -46.21
CA LYS A 51 -0.52 6.35 -46.28
C LYS A 51 -1.46 7.55 -46.37
N LEU A 52 -1.22 8.59 -45.57
CA LEU A 52 -1.91 9.87 -45.67
C LEU A 52 -0.99 10.88 -46.38
N GLY A 53 -1.44 11.53 -47.45
CA GLY A 53 -0.64 12.54 -48.16
C GLY A 53 0.65 12.00 -48.81
N GLY A 54 0.74 10.70 -49.09
CA GLY A 54 1.87 10.07 -49.80
C GLY A 54 3.11 9.74 -48.96
N SER A 55 3.36 10.47 -47.86
CA SER A 55 4.56 10.31 -47.03
C SER A 55 4.29 9.80 -45.60
N LEU A 56 3.14 10.13 -45.01
CA LEU A 56 2.87 9.79 -43.61
C LEU A 56 2.27 8.37 -43.50
N GLN A 57 2.98 7.48 -42.82
CA GLN A 57 2.46 6.16 -42.46
C GLN A 57 1.53 6.27 -41.25
N VAL A 58 0.23 5.98 -41.45
CA VAL A 58 -0.80 6.18 -40.41
C VAL A 58 -0.51 5.35 -39.16
N ILE A 59 -0.12 4.08 -39.31
CA ILE A 59 0.28 3.21 -38.19
C ILE A 59 1.48 3.80 -37.44
N GLY A 60 2.51 4.25 -38.16
CA GLY A 60 3.70 4.85 -37.55
C GLY A 60 3.36 6.08 -36.71
N ALA A 61 2.47 6.94 -37.23
CA ALA A 61 1.99 8.12 -36.51
C ALA A 61 1.19 7.74 -35.24
N LEU A 62 0.31 6.74 -35.31
CA LEU A 62 -0.46 6.27 -34.15
C LEU A 62 0.44 5.65 -33.07
N SER A 63 1.43 4.85 -33.47
CA SER A 63 2.43 4.30 -32.55
C SER A 63 3.25 5.41 -31.88
N ALA A 64 3.70 6.41 -32.65
CA ALA A 64 4.41 7.57 -32.12
C ALA A 64 3.55 8.36 -31.11
N LEU A 65 2.26 8.55 -31.40
CA LEU A 65 1.31 9.16 -30.48
C LEU A 65 1.13 8.36 -29.20
N ALA A 66 1.08 7.03 -29.27
CA ALA A 66 1.01 6.17 -28.08
C ALA A 66 2.26 6.36 -27.19
N TYR A 67 3.47 6.35 -27.77
CA TYR A 67 4.70 6.61 -27.03
C TYR A 67 4.75 8.02 -26.44
N ALA A 68 4.33 9.05 -27.19
CA ALA A 68 4.22 10.41 -26.69
C ALA A 68 3.26 10.50 -25.50
N GLY A 69 2.13 9.78 -25.55
CA GLY A 69 1.19 9.65 -24.44
C GLY A 69 1.80 8.99 -23.22
N VAL A 70 2.59 7.92 -23.38
CA VAL A 70 3.32 7.27 -22.26
C VAL A 70 4.30 8.25 -21.62
N LEU A 71 5.07 8.98 -22.43
CA LEU A 71 6.02 9.99 -21.94
C LEU A 71 5.30 11.11 -21.18
N LEU A 72 4.19 11.62 -21.72
CA LEU A 72 3.37 12.65 -21.08
C LEU A 72 2.80 12.15 -19.74
N LEU A 73 2.20 10.96 -19.71
CA LEU A 73 1.68 10.36 -18.47
C LEU A 73 2.79 10.15 -17.43
N THR A 74 3.98 9.71 -17.86
CA THR A 74 5.15 9.54 -17.00
C THR A 74 5.64 10.85 -16.42
N PHE A 75 5.69 11.90 -17.24
CA PHE A 75 6.05 13.25 -16.81
C PHE A 75 5.03 13.81 -15.81
N LEU A 76 3.73 13.70 -16.12
CA LEU A 76 2.65 14.15 -15.23
C LEU A 76 2.65 13.38 -13.90
N ALA A 77 2.81 12.06 -13.93
CA ALA A 77 2.88 11.22 -12.75
C ALA A 77 4.08 11.58 -11.86
N SER A 78 5.25 11.79 -12.48
CA SER A 78 6.47 12.21 -11.78
C SER A 78 6.32 13.60 -11.14
N ARG A 79 5.69 14.55 -11.82
CA ARG A 79 5.43 15.89 -11.25
C ARG A 79 4.45 15.87 -10.09
N ARG A 80 3.41 15.03 -10.16
CA ARG A 80 2.41 14.90 -9.08
C ARG A 80 2.96 14.23 -7.83
N ARG A 81 4.08 13.50 -7.92
CA ARG A 81 4.72 12.78 -6.80
C ARG A 81 3.74 11.92 -5.98
N ALA A 82 2.69 11.38 -6.63
CA ALA A 82 1.57 10.72 -5.96
C ALA A 82 2.04 9.56 -5.07
N LYS A 83 3.04 8.79 -5.50
CA LYS A 83 3.63 7.70 -4.71
C LYS A 83 4.27 8.20 -3.40
N SER A 84 5.02 9.29 -3.45
CA SER A 84 5.66 9.88 -2.25
C SER A 84 4.61 10.45 -1.31
N HIS A 85 3.63 11.20 -1.83
CA HIS A 85 2.53 11.72 -1.01
C HIS A 85 1.66 10.61 -0.41
N TRP A 86 1.44 9.51 -1.13
CA TRP A 86 0.77 8.32 -0.59
C TRP A 86 1.53 7.77 0.62
N GLN A 87 2.84 7.55 0.52
CA GLN A 87 3.65 7.02 1.62
C GLN A 87 3.63 7.94 2.85
N LEU A 88 3.80 9.25 2.65
CA LEU A 88 3.78 10.21 3.75
C LEU A 88 2.43 10.25 4.47
N ASN A 89 1.32 10.31 3.73
CA ASN A 89 -0.02 10.32 4.32
C ASN A 89 -0.37 8.98 4.98
N ARG A 90 0.08 7.85 4.42
CA ARG A 90 -0.09 6.53 5.03
C ARG A 90 0.64 6.46 6.36
N SER A 91 1.92 6.86 6.39
CA SER A 91 2.72 6.91 7.63
C SER A 91 2.09 7.83 8.68
N ALA A 92 1.57 9.00 8.27
CA ALA A 92 0.88 9.90 9.18
C ALA A 92 -0.40 9.26 9.75
N ALA A 93 -1.24 8.67 8.90
CA ALA A 93 -2.48 8.01 9.33
C ALA A 93 -2.20 6.86 10.31
N ASP A 94 -1.21 6.01 10.02
CA ASP A 94 -0.85 4.89 10.88
C ASP A 94 -0.22 5.36 12.21
N PHE A 95 0.61 6.40 12.17
CA PHE A 95 1.15 7.03 13.38
C PHE A 95 0.05 7.60 14.27
N ILE A 96 -0.86 8.41 13.71
CA ILE A 96 -1.99 8.99 14.45
C ILE A 96 -2.84 7.88 15.04
N LYS A 97 -3.21 6.87 14.24
CA LYS A 97 -4.01 5.71 14.70
C LYS A 97 -3.34 4.99 15.85
N SER A 98 -2.05 4.69 15.74
CA SER A 98 -1.27 4.02 16.79
C SER A 98 -1.25 4.84 18.08
N MET A 99 -0.99 6.14 17.98
CA MET A 99 -1.00 7.06 19.13
C MET A 99 -2.38 7.11 19.81
N CYS A 100 -3.46 7.17 19.04
CA CYS A 100 -4.82 7.20 19.57
C CYS A 100 -5.15 5.89 20.32
N TRP A 101 -4.76 4.74 19.77
CA TRP A 101 -4.95 3.45 20.44
C TRP A 101 -4.15 3.37 21.74
N ARG A 102 -2.87 3.74 21.72
CA ARG A 102 -2.01 3.78 22.93
C ARG A 102 -2.62 4.68 24.00
N TYR A 103 -3.07 5.87 23.63
CA TYR A 103 -3.76 6.77 24.56
C TYR A 103 -5.03 6.15 25.13
N ALA A 104 -5.91 5.62 24.28
CA ALA A 104 -7.21 5.11 24.69
C ALA A 104 -7.12 3.90 25.61
N VAL A 105 -6.04 3.11 25.54
CA VAL A 105 -5.92 1.86 26.31
C VAL A 105 -4.88 1.92 27.44
N HIS A 106 -4.21 3.04 27.69
CA HIS A 106 -3.07 3.14 28.64
C HIS A 106 -1.80 2.42 28.16
N GLY A 107 -1.54 2.44 26.85
CA GLY A 107 -0.26 2.03 26.27
C GLY A 107 0.81 3.11 26.44
N ALA A 108 2.08 2.72 26.57
CA ALA A 108 3.18 3.66 26.76
C ALA A 108 3.23 4.68 25.62
N PRO A 109 3.53 5.97 25.86
CA PRO A 109 3.88 6.59 27.14
C PRO A 109 2.67 7.11 27.94
N PHE A 110 1.46 6.62 27.67
CA PHE A 110 0.19 7.13 28.24
C PHE A 110 -0.37 6.23 29.34
N ASP A 111 0.50 5.68 30.18
CA ASP A 111 0.08 4.85 31.31
C ASP A 111 -0.82 5.62 32.31
N ALA A 112 -1.28 4.92 33.35
CA ALA A 112 -2.15 5.51 34.36
C ALA A 112 -1.45 6.57 35.24
N GLU A 113 -0.12 6.53 35.31
CA GLU A 113 0.68 7.37 36.20
C GLU A 113 1.11 8.69 35.53
N SER A 114 1.01 8.78 34.20
CA SER A 114 1.35 9.96 33.42
C SER A 114 0.50 11.19 33.82
N PRO A 115 1.09 12.21 34.47
CA PRO A 115 0.37 13.44 34.79
C PRO A 115 0.06 14.20 33.49
N ASP A 116 -1.11 14.83 33.44
CA ASP A 116 -1.59 15.59 32.28
C ASP A 116 -1.48 14.83 30.94
N VAL A 117 -1.94 13.57 30.93
CA VAL A 117 -1.85 12.66 29.77
C VAL A 117 -2.36 13.25 28.45
N ASP A 118 -3.37 14.13 28.49
CA ASP A 118 -3.90 14.82 27.30
C ASP A 118 -2.85 15.77 26.68
N VAL A 119 -2.07 16.45 27.53
CA VAL A 119 -0.95 17.30 27.11
C VAL A 119 0.19 16.46 26.56
N VAL A 120 0.54 15.37 27.25
CA VAL A 120 1.57 14.43 26.77
C VAL A 120 1.18 13.85 25.41
N PHE A 121 -0.09 13.44 25.23
CA PHE A 121 -0.60 12.94 23.96
C PHE A 121 -0.45 13.95 22.84
N THR A 122 -0.94 15.16 23.06
CA THR A 122 -0.91 16.22 22.05
C THR A 122 0.52 16.57 21.68
N SER A 123 1.41 16.72 22.67
CA SER A 123 2.83 17.02 22.45
C SER A 123 3.55 15.92 21.66
N ARG A 124 3.36 14.65 22.03
CA ARG A 124 3.97 13.50 21.33
C ARG A 124 3.44 13.32 19.92
N LEU A 125 2.14 13.54 19.73
CA LEU A 125 1.51 13.49 18.41
C LEU A 125 2.09 14.59 17.52
N GLU A 126 2.17 15.82 18.01
CA GLU A 126 2.79 16.92 17.27
C GLU A 126 4.25 16.66 16.95
N GLU A 127 5.03 16.12 17.90
CA GLU A 127 6.43 15.76 17.71
C GLU A 127 6.63 14.79 16.55
N GLY A 128 5.93 13.65 16.56
CA GLY A 128 6.06 12.68 15.48
C GLY A 128 5.56 13.22 14.13
N LEU A 129 4.51 14.04 14.14
CA LEU A 129 4.01 14.70 12.92
C LEU A 129 4.95 15.79 12.40
N ARG A 130 5.72 16.47 13.26
CA ARG A 130 6.76 17.43 12.85
C ARG A 130 7.85 16.75 12.02
N GLU A 131 8.26 15.54 12.39
CA GLU A 131 9.25 14.79 11.59
C GLU A 131 8.74 14.47 10.19
N LEU A 132 7.45 14.13 10.05
CA LEU A 132 6.82 13.94 8.73
C LEU A 132 6.73 15.25 7.94
N ARG A 133 6.48 16.39 8.59
CA ARG A 133 6.46 17.70 7.93
C ARG A 133 7.81 18.08 7.33
N LYS A 134 8.93 17.74 8.00
CA LYS A 134 10.29 18.00 7.47
C LYS A 134 10.54 17.33 6.13
N VAL A 135 9.88 16.20 5.85
CA VAL A 135 10.01 15.45 4.60
C VAL A 135 8.86 15.69 3.61
N GLY A 136 8.06 16.74 3.83
CA GLY A 136 7.05 17.22 2.88
C GLY A 136 5.63 16.72 3.13
N TRP A 137 5.31 16.24 4.34
CA TRP A 137 3.91 15.98 4.72
C TRP A 137 3.22 17.29 5.15
N GLU A 138 2.21 17.73 4.40
CA GLU A 138 1.50 18.99 4.66
C GLU A 138 0.02 18.73 4.96
N PRO A 139 -0.38 18.66 6.24
CA PRO A 139 -1.79 18.58 6.59
C PRO A 139 -2.43 19.97 6.61
N ARG A 140 -3.71 20.05 6.23
CA ARG A 140 -4.62 21.06 6.78
C ARG A 140 -5.06 20.59 8.16
N THR A 141 -4.23 20.82 9.17
CA THR A 141 -4.48 20.40 10.57
C THR A 141 -5.60 21.23 11.19
N PRO A 142 -6.72 20.63 11.63
CA PRO A 142 -7.53 21.22 12.69
C PRO A 142 -6.69 21.25 13.98
N LYS A 143 -6.76 22.34 14.73
CA LYS A 143 -6.09 22.45 16.05
C LYS A 143 -6.87 21.74 17.17
N ASP A 144 -8.17 21.53 16.96
CA ASP A 144 -9.09 21.01 17.97
C ASP A 144 -9.55 19.58 17.65
N GLY A 145 -10.03 18.87 18.67
CA GLY A 145 -10.63 17.54 18.50
C GLY A 145 -9.64 16.39 18.28
N LEU A 146 -8.36 16.57 18.64
CA LEU A 146 -7.34 15.52 18.55
C LEU A 146 -7.57 14.35 19.54
N ILE A 147 -8.30 14.59 20.62
CA ILE A 147 -8.72 13.56 21.58
C ILE A 147 -10.24 13.46 21.48
N THR A 148 -10.73 12.33 20.97
CA THR A 148 -12.18 12.13 20.76
C THR A 148 -12.87 11.70 22.06
N PRO A 149 -14.20 11.93 22.20
CA PRO A 149 -14.96 11.43 23.34
C PRO A 149 -14.86 9.91 23.51
N ALA A 150 -14.88 9.16 22.40
CA ALA A 150 -14.75 7.70 22.41
C ALA A 150 -13.37 7.23 22.92
N MET A 151 -12.29 7.95 22.60
CA MET A 151 -10.96 7.68 23.15
C MET A 151 -10.94 7.84 24.67
N ARG A 152 -11.54 8.93 25.19
CA ARG A 152 -11.65 9.18 26.64
C ARG A 152 -12.56 8.17 27.33
N GLU A 153 -13.66 7.79 26.68
CA GLU A 153 -14.58 6.78 27.20
C GLU A 153 -13.89 5.42 27.32
N LEU A 154 -13.16 4.97 26.30
CA LEU A 154 -12.40 3.72 26.39
C LEU A 154 -11.33 3.81 27.48
N ARG A 155 -10.64 4.95 27.57
CA ARG A 155 -9.61 5.19 28.58
C ARG A 155 -10.14 5.09 30.01
N SER A 156 -11.34 5.60 30.27
CA SER A 156 -11.96 5.54 31.60
C SER A 156 -12.50 4.15 31.99
N ARG A 157 -12.50 3.17 31.07
CA ARG A 157 -12.96 1.81 31.37
C ARG A 157 -11.96 1.05 32.24
N PRO A 158 -12.45 0.08 33.05
CA PRO A 158 -11.58 -0.85 33.78
C PRO A 158 -10.61 -1.58 32.85
N PHE A 159 -9.45 -1.97 33.40
CA PHE A 159 -8.39 -2.66 32.66
C PHE A 159 -8.88 -3.82 31.80
N ALA A 160 -9.72 -4.71 32.36
CA ALA A 160 -10.25 -5.86 31.65
C ALA A 160 -10.99 -5.47 30.34
N VAL A 161 -11.79 -4.40 30.38
CA VAL A 161 -12.55 -3.89 29.23
C VAL A 161 -11.62 -3.24 28.20
N ARG A 162 -10.63 -2.45 28.65
CA ARG A 162 -9.61 -1.86 27.77
C ARG A 162 -8.82 -2.94 27.03
N ARG A 163 -8.38 -3.96 27.77
CA ARG A 163 -7.64 -5.11 27.24
C ARG A 163 -8.45 -5.87 26.20
N GLU A 164 -9.67 -6.28 26.53
CA GLU A 164 -10.54 -7.01 25.62
C GLU A 164 -10.83 -6.20 24.34
N THR A 165 -11.11 -4.91 24.50
CA THR A 165 -11.38 -4.01 23.37
C THR A 165 -10.14 -3.89 22.47
N TYR A 166 -8.94 -3.71 23.04
CA TYR A 166 -7.69 -3.67 22.27
C TYR A 166 -7.42 -4.97 21.52
N VAL A 167 -7.51 -6.11 22.22
CA VAL A 167 -7.25 -7.42 21.62
C VAL A 167 -8.21 -7.69 20.46
N ARG A 168 -9.51 -7.46 20.68
CA ARG A 168 -10.55 -7.73 19.69
C ARG A 168 -10.53 -6.76 18.52
N ASP A 169 -10.57 -5.46 18.80
CA ASP A 169 -10.84 -4.44 17.79
C ASP A 169 -9.56 -3.89 17.13
N ARG A 170 -8.40 -4.06 17.76
CA ARG A 170 -7.09 -3.66 17.20
C ARG A 170 -6.26 -4.86 16.79
N LEU A 171 -5.88 -5.73 17.72
CA LEU A 171 -4.90 -6.79 17.43
C LEU A 171 -5.44 -7.85 16.45
N ILE A 172 -6.59 -8.45 16.76
CA ILE A 172 -7.21 -9.47 15.91
C ILE A 172 -7.58 -8.89 14.54
N GLU A 173 -8.07 -7.65 14.50
CA GLU A 173 -8.38 -6.94 13.25
C GLU A 173 -7.14 -6.78 12.36
N GLN A 174 -6.01 -6.35 12.95
CA GLN A 174 -4.73 -6.22 12.23
C GLN A 174 -4.21 -7.57 11.76
N ARG A 175 -4.20 -8.60 12.60
CA ARG A 175 -3.78 -9.96 12.21
C ARG A 175 -4.60 -10.47 11.02
N ASN A 176 -5.92 -10.34 11.09
CA ASN A 176 -6.81 -10.76 10.00
C ASN A 176 -6.59 -9.94 8.73
N TRP A 177 -6.25 -8.64 8.86
CA TRP A 177 -5.90 -7.80 7.72
C TRP A 177 -4.62 -8.27 7.03
N TYR A 178 -3.55 -8.55 7.79
CA TYR A 178 -2.28 -9.07 7.26
C TYR A 178 -2.48 -10.41 6.56
N ARG A 179 -3.19 -11.35 7.19
CA ARG A 179 -3.52 -12.65 6.58
C ARG A 179 -4.26 -12.52 5.24
N ARG A 180 -5.33 -11.72 5.18
CA ARG A 180 -6.06 -11.46 3.93
C ARG A 180 -5.16 -10.81 2.87
N LYS A 181 -4.25 -9.93 3.28
CA LYS A 181 -3.33 -9.23 2.38
C LYS A 181 -2.31 -10.17 1.76
N GLN A 182 -1.83 -11.13 2.55
CA GLN A 182 -0.94 -12.20 2.12
C GLN A 182 -1.64 -13.13 1.13
N GLU A 183 -2.83 -13.64 1.46
CA GLU A 183 -3.64 -14.50 0.57
C GLU A 183 -3.89 -13.81 -0.79
N ALA A 184 -4.34 -12.55 -0.77
CA ALA A 184 -4.55 -11.77 -1.99
C ALA A 184 -3.26 -11.56 -2.80
N SER A 185 -2.11 -11.42 -2.12
CA SER A 185 -0.82 -11.28 -2.78
C SER A 185 -0.33 -12.59 -3.39
N ARG A 186 -0.53 -13.74 -2.72
CA ARG A 186 -0.24 -15.08 -3.24
C ARG A 186 -1.05 -15.38 -4.50
N HIS A 187 -2.36 -15.14 -4.47
CA HIS A 187 -3.22 -15.29 -5.66
C HIS A 187 -2.78 -14.35 -6.79
N GLY A 188 -2.41 -13.11 -6.46
CA GLY A 188 -1.87 -12.15 -7.42
C GLY A 188 -0.60 -12.67 -8.10
N THR A 189 0.38 -13.15 -7.32
CA THR A 189 1.62 -13.74 -7.85
C THR A 189 1.31 -14.89 -8.81
N LEU A 190 0.49 -15.86 -8.41
CA LEU A 190 0.17 -17.02 -9.26
C LEU A 190 -0.50 -16.58 -10.57
N LEU A 191 -1.48 -15.70 -10.49
CA LEU A 191 -2.20 -15.19 -11.67
C LEU A 191 -1.25 -14.48 -12.64
N TRP A 192 -0.40 -13.57 -12.16
CA TRP A 192 0.49 -12.79 -13.01
C TRP A 192 1.66 -13.63 -13.54
N SER A 193 2.19 -14.57 -12.76
CA SER A 193 3.18 -15.55 -13.24
C SER A 193 2.60 -16.43 -14.34
N ALA A 194 1.40 -17.00 -14.16
CA ALA A 194 0.75 -17.80 -15.19
C ALA A 194 0.46 -16.99 -16.46
N THR A 195 0.00 -15.75 -16.29
CA THR A 195 -0.26 -14.82 -17.42
C THR A 195 1.02 -14.52 -18.19
N PHE A 196 2.12 -14.20 -17.49
CA PHE A 196 3.43 -13.99 -18.10
C PHE A 196 3.90 -15.23 -18.87
N THR A 197 3.80 -16.42 -18.28
CA THR A 197 4.19 -17.68 -18.93
C THR A 197 3.37 -17.91 -20.20
N LEU A 198 2.05 -17.75 -20.16
CA LEU A 198 1.17 -17.95 -21.30
C LEU A 198 1.49 -16.95 -22.45
N LEU A 199 1.66 -15.67 -22.12
CA LEU A 199 2.00 -14.64 -23.10
C LEU A 199 3.37 -14.93 -23.74
N THR A 200 4.35 -15.33 -22.95
CA THR A 200 5.70 -15.64 -23.43
C THR A 200 5.71 -16.91 -24.30
N LEU A 201 4.99 -17.96 -23.92
CA LEU A 201 4.83 -19.16 -24.74
C LEU A 201 4.13 -18.85 -26.07
N THR A 202 3.11 -18.00 -26.04
CA THR A 202 2.41 -17.58 -27.25
C THR A 202 3.33 -16.76 -28.18
N ALA A 203 4.10 -15.82 -27.62
CA ALA A 203 5.12 -15.08 -28.36
C ALA A 203 6.17 -16.02 -28.98
N LEU A 204 6.61 -17.03 -28.23
CA LEU A 204 7.55 -18.05 -28.70
C LEU A 204 6.98 -18.84 -29.88
N VAL A 205 5.73 -19.32 -29.78
CA VAL A 205 5.07 -20.06 -30.88
C VAL A 205 4.94 -19.21 -32.14
N PHE A 206 4.50 -17.96 -32.03
CA PHE A 206 4.43 -17.08 -33.21
C PHE A 206 5.83 -16.76 -33.77
N GLY A 207 6.82 -16.61 -32.90
CA GLY A 207 8.22 -16.42 -33.29
C GLY A 207 8.80 -17.63 -34.04
N THR A 208 8.51 -18.84 -33.58
CA THR A 208 8.98 -20.08 -34.24
C THR A 208 8.25 -20.33 -35.55
N LEU A 209 6.92 -20.16 -35.60
CA LEU A 209 6.16 -20.28 -36.85
C LEU A 209 6.69 -19.32 -37.93
N ARG A 210 7.06 -18.11 -37.54
CA ARG A 210 7.76 -17.17 -38.43
C ARG A 210 9.13 -17.69 -38.85
N ALA A 211 9.94 -18.23 -37.93
CA ALA A 211 11.27 -18.74 -38.24
C ALA A 211 11.26 -19.86 -39.30
N PHE A 212 10.16 -20.61 -39.39
CA PHE A 212 9.92 -21.63 -40.41
C PHE A 212 9.09 -21.13 -41.60
N SER A 213 8.90 -19.81 -41.76
CA SER A 213 8.11 -19.20 -42.83
C SER A 213 6.65 -19.67 -42.92
N VAL A 214 6.09 -20.20 -41.82
CA VAL A 214 4.68 -20.63 -41.73
C VAL A 214 3.75 -19.45 -41.46
N ALA A 215 4.26 -18.38 -40.86
CA ALA A 215 3.51 -17.16 -40.57
C ALA A 215 4.26 -15.91 -41.06
N GLU A 216 3.59 -15.07 -41.83
CA GLU A 216 4.19 -13.85 -42.42
C GLU A 216 4.13 -12.65 -41.46
N ASN A 217 3.17 -12.60 -40.54
CA ASN A 217 2.95 -11.47 -39.63
C ASN A 217 3.82 -11.53 -38.37
N ALA A 218 5.08 -11.12 -38.53
CA ALA A 218 6.07 -11.00 -37.45
C ALA A 218 5.63 -10.16 -36.24
N SER A 219 4.71 -9.21 -36.47
CA SER A 219 4.40 -8.17 -35.50
C SER A 219 3.55 -8.66 -34.33
N ILE A 220 2.82 -9.77 -34.48
CA ILE A 220 1.96 -10.34 -33.43
C ILE A 220 2.78 -10.84 -32.23
N ALA A 221 3.92 -11.50 -32.49
CA ALA A 221 4.83 -11.93 -31.43
C ALA A 221 5.34 -10.74 -30.58
N GLY A 222 5.54 -9.58 -31.22
CA GLY A 222 5.92 -8.34 -30.54
C GLY A 222 4.88 -7.84 -29.54
N VAL A 223 3.58 -7.97 -29.87
CA VAL A 223 2.47 -7.58 -28.97
C VAL A 223 2.46 -8.45 -27.72
N PHE A 224 2.59 -9.77 -27.88
CA PHE A 224 2.61 -10.71 -26.76
C PHE A 224 3.84 -10.48 -25.86
N SER A 225 5.01 -10.21 -26.45
CA SER A 225 6.21 -9.83 -25.69
C SER A 225 6.02 -8.52 -24.92
N ALA A 226 5.41 -7.49 -25.52
CA ALA A 226 5.11 -6.24 -24.84
C ALA A 226 4.11 -6.43 -23.69
N ALA A 227 3.08 -7.26 -23.88
CA ALA A 227 2.13 -7.63 -22.84
C ALA A 227 2.81 -8.41 -21.69
N ALA A 228 3.72 -9.33 -22.00
CA ALA A 228 4.49 -10.07 -21.01
C ALA A 228 5.39 -9.12 -20.18
N ALA A 229 6.09 -8.20 -20.84
CA ALA A 229 6.89 -7.18 -20.16
C ALA A 229 6.03 -6.27 -19.27
N ALA A 230 4.82 -5.91 -19.71
CA ALA A 230 3.88 -5.14 -18.91
C ALA A 230 3.40 -5.92 -17.67
N CYS A 231 3.20 -7.24 -17.77
CA CYS A 231 2.87 -8.10 -16.63
C CYS A 231 4.01 -8.12 -15.60
N VAL A 232 5.26 -8.22 -16.04
CA VAL A 232 6.43 -8.15 -15.16
C VAL A 232 6.50 -6.79 -14.47
N ALA A 233 6.42 -5.69 -15.23
CA ALA A 233 6.44 -4.34 -14.66
C ALA A 233 5.29 -4.09 -13.67
N TRP A 234 4.10 -4.65 -13.92
CA TRP A 234 2.98 -4.58 -12.99
C TRP A 234 3.26 -5.36 -11.69
N THR A 235 3.83 -6.56 -11.81
CA THR A 235 4.20 -7.40 -10.67
C THR A 235 5.24 -6.72 -9.80
N GLU A 236 6.28 -6.14 -10.42
CA GLU A 236 7.31 -5.34 -9.75
C GLU A 236 6.75 -4.10 -9.07
N PHE A 237 5.82 -3.39 -9.72
CA PHE A 237 5.15 -2.25 -9.11
C PHE A 237 4.34 -2.65 -7.88
N ARG A 238 3.66 -3.80 -7.91
CA ARG A 238 2.83 -4.31 -6.81
C ARG A 238 3.63 -4.97 -5.69
N ARG A 239 4.90 -5.32 -5.93
CA ARG A 239 5.84 -5.90 -4.95
C ARG A 239 5.25 -7.08 -4.17
N HIS A 240 4.58 -8.01 -4.86
CA HIS A 240 3.86 -9.09 -4.19
C HIS A 240 4.76 -9.97 -3.31
N GLN A 241 5.98 -10.30 -3.76
CA GLN A 241 6.86 -11.24 -3.05
C GLN A 241 7.47 -10.69 -1.74
N PRO A 242 8.16 -9.54 -1.73
CA PRO A 242 8.72 -9.00 -0.47
C PRO A 242 7.64 -8.71 0.58
N LEU A 243 6.42 -8.39 0.14
CA LEU A 243 5.29 -8.15 1.04
C LEU A 243 4.70 -9.44 1.61
N ILE A 244 4.76 -10.58 0.91
CA ILE A 244 4.24 -11.86 1.44
C ILE A 244 5.05 -12.27 2.66
N SER A 245 6.38 -12.37 2.55
CA SER A 245 7.26 -12.79 3.65
C SER A 245 7.20 -11.83 4.83
N ALA A 246 7.18 -10.52 4.58
CA ALA A 246 7.06 -9.52 5.63
C ALA A 246 5.72 -9.61 6.38
N HIS A 247 4.61 -9.81 5.66
CA HIS A 247 3.30 -9.98 6.29
C HIS A 247 3.16 -11.29 7.06
N GLU A 248 3.80 -12.37 6.59
CA GLU A 248 3.84 -13.67 7.29
C GLU A 248 4.50 -13.53 8.65
N LEU A 249 5.68 -12.90 8.70
CA LEU A 249 6.39 -12.69 9.96
C LEU A 249 5.62 -11.78 10.91
N VAL A 250 5.02 -10.70 10.40
CA VAL A 250 4.17 -9.82 11.21
C VAL A 250 2.94 -10.57 11.74
N GLU A 251 2.31 -11.44 10.95
CA GLU A 251 1.19 -12.26 11.43
C GLU A 251 1.63 -13.18 12.59
N GLU A 252 2.79 -13.83 12.47
CA GLU A 252 3.36 -14.70 13.49
C GLU A 252 3.67 -13.93 14.78
N GLU A 253 4.35 -12.78 14.68
CA GLU A 253 4.63 -11.90 15.82
C GLU A 253 3.34 -11.42 16.50
N LEU A 254 2.32 -11.03 15.72
CA LEU A 254 1.02 -10.64 16.27
C LEU A 254 0.29 -11.80 16.92
N LYS A 255 0.42 -13.03 16.41
CA LYS A 255 -0.15 -14.24 17.03
C LYS A 255 0.54 -14.57 18.36
N ALA A 256 1.86 -14.39 18.45
CA ALA A 256 2.60 -14.52 19.69
C ALA A 256 2.15 -13.46 20.73
N MET A 257 2.02 -12.20 20.29
CA MET A 257 1.51 -11.11 21.14
C MET A 257 0.08 -11.39 21.61
N HIS A 258 -0.79 -11.87 20.73
CA HIS A 258 -2.16 -12.25 21.09
C HIS A 258 -2.19 -13.23 22.28
N THR A 259 -1.41 -14.30 22.16
CA THR A 259 -1.33 -15.37 23.17
C THR A 259 -0.80 -14.82 24.51
N SER A 260 0.18 -13.92 24.46
CA SER A 260 0.75 -13.26 25.64
C SER A 260 -0.27 -12.34 26.34
N LEU A 261 -0.98 -11.50 25.58
CA LEU A 261 -1.97 -10.55 26.09
C LEU A 261 -3.20 -11.24 26.70
N GLU A 262 -3.57 -12.44 26.23
CA GLU A 262 -4.70 -13.20 26.79
C GLU A 262 -4.34 -13.94 28.08
N SER A 263 -3.14 -14.53 28.17
CA SER A 263 -2.83 -15.53 29.19
C SER A 263 -1.95 -15.06 30.35
N ARG A 264 -1.13 -14.02 30.16
CA ARG A 264 -0.02 -13.72 31.09
C ARG A 264 0.12 -12.26 31.50
N ILE A 265 -0.68 -11.34 30.95
CA ILE A 265 -0.41 -9.91 31.15
C ILE A 265 -1.09 -9.31 32.38
N THR A 266 -0.27 -8.63 33.19
CA THR A 266 -0.72 -7.81 34.31
C THR A 266 -0.89 -6.35 33.88
N GLU A 267 -1.63 -5.54 34.64
CA GLU A 267 -1.81 -4.12 34.34
C GLU A 267 -0.48 -3.35 34.35
N ALA A 268 0.47 -3.73 35.21
CA ALA A 268 1.81 -3.14 35.25
C ALA A 268 2.61 -3.34 33.95
N GLN A 269 2.39 -4.47 33.25
CA GLN A 269 3.07 -4.80 31.99
C GLN A 269 2.29 -4.35 30.75
N TRP A 270 1.05 -3.90 30.93
CA TRP A 270 0.15 -3.58 29.82
C TRP A 270 0.69 -2.46 28.94
N SER A 271 1.21 -1.41 29.56
CA SER A 271 1.69 -0.20 28.88
C SER A 271 2.78 -0.53 27.84
N SER A 272 3.77 -1.34 28.22
CA SER A 272 4.87 -1.75 27.35
C SER A 272 4.43 -2.79 26.31
N ALA A 273 3.53 -3.72 26.65
CA ALA A 273 3.06 -4.70 25.69
C ALA A 273 2.22 -4.09 24.56
N VAL A 274 1.41 -3.07 24.86
CA VAL A 274 0.71 -2.29 23.82
C VAL A 274 1.71 -1.56 22.95
N TYR A 275 2.76 -0.96 23.54
CA TYR A 275 3.81 -0.31 22.76
C TYR A 275 4.51 -1.27 21.79
N GLU A 276 4.90 -2.46 22.25
CA GLU A 276 5.52 -3.48 21.40
C GLU A 276 4.57 -3.99 20.32
N THR A 277 3.30 -4.21 20.65
CA THR A 277 2.28 -4.61 19.66
C THR A 277 2.13 -3.54 18.58
N GLU A 278 2.03 -2.27 18.98
CA GLU A 278 1.90 -1.16 18.03
C GLU A 278 3.18 -0.94 17.20
N ARG A 279 4.35 -1.25 17.75
CA ARG A 279 5.61 -1.26 17.01
C ARG A 279 5.60 -2.33 15.91
N ILE A 280 5.10 -3.54 16.21
CA ILE A 280 4.94 -4.63 15.23
C ILE A 280 3.96 -4.25 14.12
N VAL A 281 2.85 -3.58 14.47
CA VAL A 281 1.84 -3.10 13.51
C VAL A 281 2.34 -1.93 12.63
N SER A 282 3.45 -1.29 13.00
CA SER A 282 3.97 -0.12 12.27
C SER A 282 4.35 -0.47 10.83
N PRO A 283 3.99 0.37 9.83
CA PRO A 283 4.47 0.22 8.46
C PRO A 283 5.99 0.20 8.34
N GLN A 284 6.70 0.90 9.24
CA GLN A 284 8.16 0.93 9.25
C GLN A 284 8.75 -0.45 9.59
N HIS A 285 8.11 -1.19 10.50
CA HIS A 285 8.51 -2.55 10.84
C HIS A 285 8.29 -3.49 9.66
N THR A 286 7.11 -3.40 9.03
CA THR A 286 6.83 -4.16 7.80
C THR A 286 7.82 -3.84 6.67
N ASP A 287 8.15 -2.56 6.45
CA ASP A 287 9.11 -2.13 5.43
C ASP A 287 10.54 -2.60 5.73
N TRP A 288 10.95 -2.63 7.01
CA TRP A 288 12.25 -3.14 7.42
C TRP A 288 12.35 -4.64 7.14
N LEU A 289 11.30 -5.41 7.48
CA LEU A 289 11.19 -6.84 7.20
C LEU A 289 11.14 -7.13 5.69
N ALA A 290 10.41 -6.35 4.90
CA ALA A 290 10.37 -6.53 3.46
C ALA A 290 11.74 -6.29 2.79
N ARG A 291 12.67 -5.61 3.45
CA ARG A 291 14.03 -5.35 2.95
C ARG A 291 15.08 -6.34 3.48
N HIS A 292 14.92 -6.85 4.69
CA HIS A 292 15.96 -7.62 5.40
C HIS A 292 15.50 -8.98 5.93
N GLY A 293 14.19 -9.28 5.89
CA GLY A 293 13.59 -10.47 6.48
C GLY A 293 13.41 -11.64 5.50
N GLY A 294 14.11 -11.64 4.37
CA GLY A 294 14.07 -12.68 3.34
C GLY A 294 15.46 -13.04 2.83
#